data_AF-A0A843FSZ5-F1
#
_entry.id   AF-A0A843FSZ5-F1
#
_cell.length_a   1.000
_cell.length_b   1.000
_cell.length_c   1.000
_cell.angle_alpha   90.00
_cell.angle_beta   90.00
_cell.angle_gamma   90.00
#
_symmetry.space_group_name_H-M   'P 1'
#
loop_
_entity.id
_entity.type
_entity.pdbx_description
1 polymer ?
#
loop_
_entity_poly.entity_id
_entity_poly.type
_entity_poly.pdbx_seq_one_letter_code
_entity_poly.pdbx_strand_id
1 'polypeptide(L)'
;MFHGDITYTDEALYEDKLSVVFEAVKAARETLNNVRAFIRKHPTVYLSTHTPLGYENLEDLRVIDLDNPPESVPVGEIVYRSATGKYICGVCGFVYDPEKGDPTQGIPPGTPFSELPDDWHCPRCKREKSNFNPA
;
A
#
# COMPACT_ATOMS: atom_id res chain seq x y z
N MET A 1 9.24 -14.30 -17.44
CA MET A 1 10.45 -13.51 -17.16
C MET A 1 10.29 -12.50 -16.00
N PHE A 2 10.49 -12.97 -14.76
CA PHE A 2 10.41 -12.20 -13.49
C PHE A 2 11.76 -11.57 -13.07
N HIS A 3 12.53 -11.00 -14.00
CA HIS A 3 13.91 -10.56 -13.69
C HIS A 3 14.00 -9.11 -13.14
N GLY A 4 13.01 -8.26 -13.38
CA GLY A 4 13.06 -6.83 -12.98
C GLY A 4 13.18 -6.59 -11.47
N ASP A 5 12.31 -7.20 -10.66
CA ASP A 5 12.28 -7.00 -9.20
C ASP A 5 13.54 -7.51 -8.48
N ILE A 6 14.12 -8.54 -9.07
CA ILE A 6 15.38 -9.15 -8.65
C ILE A 6 16.56 -8.23 -8.96
N THR A 7 16.57 -7.60 -10.14
CA THR A 7 17.63 -6.69 -10.58
C THR A 7 17.67 -5.43 -9.73
N TYR A 8 16.53 -4.83 -9.37
CA TYR A 8 16.50 -3.66 -8.47
C TYR A 8 16.99 -3.97 -7.06
N THR A 9 16.67 -5.16 -6.54
CA THR A 9 17.17 -5.61 -5.23
C THR A 9 18.69 -5.87 -5.30
N ASP A 10 19.20 -6.37 -6.43
CA ASP A 10 20.64 -6.59 -6.64
C ASP A 10 21.43 -5.29 -6.82
N GLU A 11 20.85 -4.30 -7.50
CA GLU A 11 21.43 -2.96 -7.69
C GLU A 11 21.45 -2.19 -6.36
N ALA A 12 20.34 -2.18 -5.62
CA ALA A 12 20.29 -1.56 -4.30
C ALA A 12 21.23 -2.24 -3.28
N LEU A 13 21.44 -3.56 -3.38
CA LEU A 13 22.43 -4.28 -2.58
C LEU A 13 23.87 -3.94 -3.00
N TYR A 14 24.10 -3.66 -4.28
CA TYR A 14 25.40 -3.23 -4.80
C TYR A 14 25.75 -1.80 -4.38
N GLU A 15 24.74 -0.93 -4.28
CA GLU A 15 24.89 0.49 -3.91
C GLU A 15 24.68 0.79 -2.41
N ASP A 16 24.39 -0.22 -1.59
CA ASP A 16 24.05 -0.09 -0.15
C ASP A 16 22.86 0.85 0.12
N LYS A 17 21.86 0.84 -0.77
CA LYS A 17 20.68 1.72 -0.73
C LYS A 17 19.38 1.01 -0.37
N LEU A 18 19.44 -0.27 -0.01
CA LEU A 18 18.29 -0.97 0.52
C LEU A 18 17.88 -0.36 1.87
N SER A 19 16.58 -0.25 2.14
CA SER A 19 16.06 0.23 3.42
C SER A 19 16.44 -0.67 4.61
N VAL A 20 17.11 -1.79 4.35
CA VAL A 20 17.76 -2.67 5.31
C VAL A 20 19.25 -2.71 4.97
N VAL A 21 20.09 -2.17 5.86
CA VAL A 21 21.56 -2.21 5.75
C VAL A 21 22.05 -3.62 6.07
N PHE A 22 22.91 -4.20 5.22
CA PHE A 22 23.46 -5.55 5.43
C PHE A 22 24.95 -5.46 5.79
N GLU A 23 25.31 -5.79 7.04
CA GLU A 23 26.71 -5.88 7.46
C GLU A 23 27.51 -6.95 6.68
N ALA A 24 26.81 -7.97 6.16
CA ALA A 24 27.39 -9.10 5.45
C ALA A 24 26.78 -9.28 4.04
N VAL A 25 27.19 -8.43 3.09
CA VAL A 25 26.71 -8.41 1.69
C VAL A 25 26.71 -9.78 1.01
N LYS A 26 27.74 -10.61 1.25
CA LYS A 26 27.83 -11.97 0.67
C LYS A 26 26.71 -12.88 1.15
N ALA A 27 26.41 -12.86 2.45
CA ALA A 27 25.33 -13.66 3.04
C ALA A 27 23.95 -13.15 2.58
N ALA A 28 23.78 -11.84 2.42
CA ALA A 28 22.56 -11.25 1.86
C ALA A 28 22.32 -11.73 0.42
N ARG A 29 23.37 -11.79 -0.41
CA ARG A 29 23.28 -12.28 -1.79
C ARG A 29 22.96 -13.77 -1.87
N GLU A 30 23.55 -14.58 -1.01
CA GLU A 30 23.21 -16.01 -0.92
C GLU A 30 21.75 -16.21 -0.55
N THR A 31 21.25 -15.45 0.42
CA THR A 31 19.83 -15.44 0.83
C THR A 31 18.90 -15.10 -0.33
N LEU A 32 19.21 -14.03 -1.09
CA LEU A 32 18.42 -13.66 -2.27
C LEU A 32 18.42 -14.75 -3.33
N ASN A 33 19.55 -15.40 -3.58
CA ASN A 33 19.63 -16.51 -4.53
C ASN A 33 18.77 -17.70 -4.11
N ASN A 34 18.70 -18.00 -2.82
CA ASN A 34 17.84 -19.04 -2.27
C ASN A 34 16.35 -18.68 -2.45
N VAL A 35 15.97 -17.43 -2.17
CA VAL A 35 14.61 -16.92 -2.40
C VAL A 35 14.22 -17.01 -3.88
N ARG A 36 15.13 -16.68 -4.81
CA ARG A 36 14.91 -16.82 -6.26
C ARG A 36 14.68 -18.27 -6.66
N ALA A 37 15.49 -19.18 -6.14
CA ALA A 37 15.36 -20.61 -6.41
C ALA A 37 14.03 -21.17 -5.90
N PHE A 38 13.56 -20.67 -4.75
CA PHE A 38 12.26 -21.01 -4.19
C PHE A 38 11.11 -20.49 -5.06
N ILE A 39 11.08 -19.20 -5.38
CA ILE A 39 10.01 -18.59 -6.22
C ILE A 39 9.88 -19.31 -7.56
N ARG A 40 10.99 -19.67 -8.21
CA ARG A 40 10.98 -20.43 -9.47
C ARG A 40 10.24 -21.78 -9.38
N LYS A 41 10.16 -22.37 -8.20
CA LYS A 41 9.48 -23.66 -7.95
C LYS A 41 8.06 -23.49 -7.41
N HIS A 42 7.68 -22.28 -7.01
CA HIS A 42 6.43 -21.99 -6.31
C HIS A 42 5.70 -20.85 -7.03
N PRO A 43 4.89 -21.15 -8.07
CA PRO A 43 4.28 -20.14 -8.95
C PRO A 43 3.26 -19.22 -8.26
N THR A 44 2.87 -19.54 -7.03
CA THR A 44 1.96 -18.74 -6.21
C THR A 44 2.68 -17.85 -5.19
N VAL A 45 4.02 -17.84 -5.17
CA VAL A 45 4.81 -17.05 -4.22
C VAL A 45 5.61 -15.98 -4.97
N TYR A 46 5.49 -14.73 -4.56
CA TYR A 46 6.22 -13.60 -5.12
C TYR A 46 6.88 -12.76 -4.02
N LEU A 47 7.95 -12.05 -4.38
CA LEU A 47 8.67 -11.14 -3.49
C LEU A 47 8.40 -9.71 -3.95
N SER A 48 7.60 -8.97 -3.20
CA SER A 48 7.33 -7.56 -3.50
C SER A 48 8.38 -6.68 -2.83
N THR A 49 8.95 -5.73 -3.56
CA THR A 49 9.51 -4.52 -2.97
C THR A 49 8.45 -3.43 -3.05
N HIS A 50 8.43 -2.50 -2.09
CA HIS A 50 7.42 -1.44 -2.00
C HIS A 50 7.64 -0.36 -3.07
N THR A 51 7.42 -0.68 -4.35
CA THR A 51 7.41 0.30 -5.45
C THR A 51 5.97 0.69 -5.80
N PRO A 52 5.74 1.88 -6.38
CA PRO A 52 4.42 2.31 -6.86
C PRO A 52 3.76 1.29 -7.81
N LEU A 53 4.56 0.65 -8.67
CA LEU A 53 4.11 -0.38 -9.60
C LEU A 53 3.58 -1.65 -8.89
N GLY A 54 4.16 -2.00 -7.74
CA GLY A 54 3.68 -3.09 -6.91
C GLY A 54 2.30 -2.79 -6.30
N TYR A 55 2.05 -1.54 -5.92
CA TYR A 55 0.74 -1.10 -5.43
C TYR A 55 -0.29 -1.02 -6.55
N GLU A 56 0.05 -0.47 -7.72
CA GLU A 56 -0.85 -0.36 -8.88
C GLU A 56 -1.36 -1.73 -9.36
N ASN A 57 -0.46 -2.70 -9.51
CA ASN A 57 -0.85 -4.05 -9.91
C ASN A 57 -1.68 -4.78 -8.86
N LEU A 58 -1.46 -4.47 -7.57
CA LEU A 58 -2.24 -5.03 -6.46
C LEU A 58 -3.64 -4.41 -6.38
N GLU A 59 -3.76 -3.10 -6.55
CA GLU A 59 -5.06 -2.40 -6.59
C GLU A 59 -5.91 -2.87 -7.78
N ASP A 60 -5.30 -3.05 -8.95
CA ASP A 60 -5.99 -3.43 -10.18
C ASP A 60 -6.09 -4.94 -10.41
N LEU A 61 -5.63 -5.76 -9.45
CA LEU A 61 -5.61 -7.24 -9.52
C LEU A 61 -5.02 -7.77 -10.84
N ARG A 62 -3.98 -7.10 -11.37
CA ARG A 62 -3.40 -7.43 -12.67
C ARG A 62 -2.54 -8.69 -12.57
N VAL A 63 -2.81 -9.67 -13.42
CA VAL A 63 -1.92 -10.82 -13.64
C VAL A 63 -0.89 -10.41 -14.69
N ILE A 64 0.38 -10.28 -14.30
CA ILE A 64 1.44 -9.86 -15.21
C ILE A 64 1.83 -11.00 -16.15
N ASP A 65 1.63 -10.77 -17.45
CA ASP A 65 2.29 -11.49 -18.53
C ASP A 65 3.72 -10.95 -18.69
N LEU A 66 4.70 -11.85 -18.66
CA LEU A 66 6.11 -11.49 -18.61
C LEU A 66 6.74 -11.40 -19.99
N ASP A 67 6.07 -11.96 -21.00
CA ASP A 67 6.48 -11.86 -22.39
C ASP A 67 5.85 -10.62 -23.04
N ASN A 68 4.83 -10.04 -22.40
CA ASN A 68 4.17 -8.81 -22.83
C ASN A 68 3.76 -7.94 -21.61
N PRO A 69 4.73 -7.28 -20.95
CA PRO A 69 4.47 -6.52 -19.74
C PRO A 69 3.56 -5.32 -20.03
N PRO A 70 2.59 -5.01 -19.14
CA PRO A 70 1.77 -3.81 -19.31
C PRO A 70 2.64 -2.56 -19.21
N GLU A 71 2.32 -1.54 -20.00
CA GLU A 71 2.98 -0.23 -19.89
C GLU A 71 2.73 0.36 -18.50
N SER A 72 3.82 0.78 -17.85
CA SER A 72 3.76 1.46 -16.56
C SER A 72 3.39 2.93 -16.76
N VAL A 73 2.64 3.50 -15.82
CA VAL A 73 2.44 4.95 -15.77
C VAL A 73 3.82 5.63 -15.60
N PRO A 74 4.22 6.57 -16.48
CA PRO A 74 5.46 7.31 -16.30
C PRO A 74 5.51 7.99 -14.93
N VAL A 75 6.66 8.01 -14.26
CA VAL A 75 6.78 8.54 -12.88
C VAL A 75 6.25 9.98 -12.75
N GLY A 76 6.38 10.80 -13.80
CA GLY A 76 5.86 12.18 -13.84
C GLY A 76 4.33 12.29 -13.95
N GLU A 77 3.63 11.20 -14.24
CA GLU A 77 2.18 11.11 -14.36
C GLU A 77 1.54 10.35 -13.19
N ILE A 78 2.35 9.87 -12.24
CA ILE A 78 1.87 9.25 -11.01
C ILE A 78 1.24 10.35 -10.14
N VAL A 79 -0.09 10.44 -10.21
CA VAL A 79 -0.87 11.28 -9.31
C VAL A 79 -1.01 10.52 -7.99
N TYR A 80 -0.19 10.88 -7.01
CA TYR A 80 -0.42 10.45 -5.64
C TYR A 80 -1.82 10.93 -5.22
N ARG A 81 -2.71 9.99 -4.88
CA ARG A 81 -3.98 10.35 -4.25
C ARG A 81 -3.64 11.05 -2.93
N SER A 82 -3.80 12.36 -2.88
CA SER A 82 -3.78 13.07 -1.60
C SER A 82 -4.90 12.48 -0.75
N ALA A 83 -4.60 12.17 0.51
CA ALA A 83 -5.59 11.69 1.45
C ALA A 83 -6.81 12.62 1.38
N THR A 84 -7.97 12.07 1.06
CA THR A 84 -9.18 12.85 0.73
C THR A 84 -9.75 13.63 1.94
N GLY A 85 -9.09 13.55 3.09
CA GLY A 85 -9.60 13.98 4.39
C GLY A 85 -10.71 13.07 4.94
N LYS A 86 -11.13 12.07 4.16
CA LYS A 86 -12.17 11.11 4.53
C LYS A 86 -11.57 9.99 5.36
N TYR A 87 -12.41 9.39 6.19
CA TYR A 87 -12.02 8.31 7.09
C TYR A 87 -12.96 7.14 6.91
N ILE A 88 -12.43 5.93 6.79
CA ILE A 88 -13.21 4.71 6.64
C ILE A 88 -13.16 3.88 7.93
N CYS A 89 -14.32 3.44 8.40
CA CYS A 89 -14.44 2.52 9.52
C CYS A 89 -13.92 1.14 9.09
N GLY A 90 -12.84 0.67 9.71
CA GLY A 90 -12.25 -0.64 9.43
C GLY A 90 -13.15 -1.82 9.80
N VAL A 91 -14.21 -1.59 10.59
CA VAL A 91 -15.14 -2.64 11.03
C VAL A 91 -16.30 -2.84 10.05
N CYS A 92 -16.84 -1.77 9.49
CA CYS A 92 -18.07 -1.85 8.67
C CYS A 92 -17.99 -1.13 7.32
N GLY A 93 -16.85 -0.50 7.00
CA GLY A 93 -16.64 0.22 5.74
C GLY A 93 -17.41 1.54 5.60
N PHE A 94 -18.00 2.06 6.67
CA PHE A 94 -18.61 3.40 6.62
C PHE A 94 -17.55 4.47 6.38
N VAL A 95 -17.80 5.38 5.44
CA VAL A 95 -16.90 6.51 5.13
C VAL A 95 -17.44 7.78 5.74
N TYR A 96 -16.70 8.36 6.68
CA TYR A 96 -16.91 9.73 7.16
C TYR A 96 -16.34 10.71 6.15
N ASP A 97 -17.18 11.65 5.71
CA ASP A 97 -16.85 12.69 4.75
C ASP A 97 -16.95 14.05 5.45
N PRO A 98 -15.82 14.76 5.71
CA PRO A 98 -15.84 16.06 6.36
C PRO A 98 -16.76 17.05 5.67
N GLU A 99 -16.88 17.01 4.34
CA GLU A 99 -17.76 17.93 3.59
C GLU A 99 -19.24 17.71 3.90
N LYS A 100 -19.61 16.51 4.36
CA LYS A 100 -20.99 16.17 4.75
C LYS A 100 -21.21 16.22 6.26
N GLY A 101 -20.15 16.03 7.04
CA GLY A 101 -20.23 15.82 8.48
C GLY A 101 -21.01 14.55 8.82
N ASP A 102 -21.67 14.56 9.96
CA ASP A 102 -22.62 13.54 10.41
C ASP A 102 -23.84 14.20 11.07
N PRO A 103 -24.82 14.65 10.26
CA PRO A 103 -26.03 15.29 10.77
C PRO A 103 -26.85 14.40 11.72
N THR A 104 -26.69 13.07 11.64
CA THR A 104 -27.44 12.13 12.50
C THR A 104 -26.99 12.19 13.96
N GLN A 105 -25.78 12.68 14.20
CA GLN A 105 -25.19 12.89 15.53
C GLN A 105 -24.86 14.36 15.79
N GLY A 106 -25.41 15.27 14.98
CA GLY A 106 -25.22 16.71 15.17
C GLY A 106 -23.87 17.26 14.72
N ILE A 107 -23.10 16.51 13.92
CA ILE A 107 -21.83 16.98 13.35
C ILE A 107 -22.11 17.73 12.04
N PRO A 108 -21.79 19.04 11.95
CA PRO A 108 -22.09 19.82 10.77
C PRO A 108 -21.15 19.48 9.58
N PRO A 109 -21.59 19.77 8.35
CA PRO A 109 -20.71 19.84 7.18
C PRO A 109 -19.48 20.72 7.43
N GLY A 110 -18.33 20.28 6.93
CA GLY A 110 -17.04 20.95 7.09
C GLY A 110 -16.23 20.53 8.33
N THR A 111 -16.78 19.69 9.22
CA THR A 111 -16.03 19.23 10.40
C THR A 111 -14.98 18.19 10.00
N PRO A 112 -13.67 18.44 10.19
CA PRO A 112 -12.64 17.44 9.93
C PRO A 112 -12.74 16.29 10.94
N PHE A 113 -12.32 15.09 10.54
CA PHE A 113 -12.38 13.92 11.41
C PHE A 113 -11.63 14.14 12.74
N SER A 114 -10.52 14.90 12.71
CA SER A 114 -9.76 15.26 13.92
C SER A 114 -10.59 16.03 14.95
N GLU A 115 -11.57 16.83 14.52
CA GLU A 115 -12.44 17.65 15.39
C GLU A 115 -13.72 16.94 15.83
N LEU A 116 -13.96 15.70 15.37
CA LEU A 116 -15.07 14.91 15.90
C LEU A 116 -14.91 14.70 17.41
N PRO A 117 -16.00 14.83 18.20
CA PRO A 117 -16.01 14.53 19.62
C PRO A 117 -15.48 13.12 19.95
N ASP A 118 -14.90 12.95 21.14
CA ASP A 118 -14.37 11.66 21.58
C ASP A 118 -15.46 10.60 21.79
N ASP A 119 -16.68 11.05 22.08
CA ASP A 119 -17.88 10.22 22.22
C ASP A 119 -18.62 10.01 20.89
N TRP A 120 -18.07 10.50 19.77
CA TRP A 120 -18.61 10.20 18.45
C TRP A 120 -18.34 8.73 18.08
N HIS A 121 -19.39 8.05 17.62
CA HIS A 121 -19.33 6.66 17.21
C HIS A 121 -19.80 6.49 15.78
N CYS A 122 -19.27 5.49 15.08
CA CYS A 122 -19.67 5.16 13.73
C CYS A 122 -21.21 5.08 13.61
N PRO A 123 -21.86 5.87 12.74
CA PRO A 123 -23.32 5.88 12.62
C PRO A 123 -23.89 4.51 12.29
N ARG A 124 -23.13 3.71 11.54
CA ARG A 124 -23.50 2.39 11.05
C ARG A 124 -23.30 1.26 12.08
N CYS A 125 -22.12 1.15 12.70
CA CYS A 125 -21.79 0.02 13.58
C CYS A 125 -21.55 0.38 15.04
N LYS A 126 -21.66 1.66 15.40
CA LYS A 126 -21.49 2.18 16.78
C LYS A 126 -20.12 1.94 17.41
N ARG A 127 -19.10 1.60 16.61
CA ARG A 127 -17.71 1.55 17.07
C ARG A 127 -17.14 2.95 17.24
N GLU A 128 -16.22 3.08 18.18
CA GLU A 128 -15.56 4.35 18.49
C GLU A 128 -14.64 4.84 17.36
N LYS A 129 -14.28 6.12 17.42
CA LYS A 129 -13.44 6.84 16.45
C LYS A 129 -12.10 6.15 16.16
N SER A 130 -11.53 5.41 17.11
CA SER A 130 -10.26 4.68 16.96
C SER A 130 -10.29 3.57 15.91
N ASN A 131 -11.48 3.11 15.50
CA ASN A 131 -11.65 2.08 14.48
C ASN A 131 -11.68 2.64 13.05
N PHE A 132 -11.35 3.91 12.85
CA PHE A 132 -11.31 4.55 11.54
C PHE A 132 -9.87 4.77 11.07
N ASN A 133 -9.66 4.56 9.77
CA ASN A 133 -8.40 4.81 9.09
C ASN A 133 -8.60 5.91 8.02
N PRO A 134 -7.56 6.68 7.68
CA PRO A 134 -7.59 7.55 6.52
C PRO A 134 -7.98 6.76 5.26
N ALA A 135 -8.89 7.32 4.45
CA ALA A 135 -9.43 6.71 3.24
C ALA A 135 -8.81 7.27 1.95
#